data_AF-A0A7V4HSK5-F1
#
_entry.id   AF-A0A7V4HSK5-F1
#
_cell.length_a   1.000
_cell.length_b   1.000
_cell.length_c   1.000
_cell.angle_alpha   90.00
_cell.angle_beta   90.00
_cell.angle_gamma   90.00
#
_symmetry.space_group_name_H-M   'P 1'
#
loop_
_entity.id
_entity.type
_entity.pdbx_description
1 polymer ?
#
loop_
_entity_poly.entity_id
_entity_poly.type
_entity_poly.pdbx_seq_one_letter_code
_entity_poly.pdbx_strand_id
1 'polypeptide(L)' 'MPEAEERFTVGCPKCGKRYVLTSSAIGKKATCKCGRSFIVQKPPEDEEDEDDGGVYGVAPQ' A
#
# COMPACT_ATOMS: atom_id res chain seq x y z
N MET A 1 -10.40 -13.06 10.84
CA MET A 1 -10.71 -11.64 11.07
C MET A 1 -10.06 -10.90 9.91
N PRO A 2 -10.78 -10.36 8.90
CA PRO A 2 -10.13 -9.63 7.83
C PRO A 2 -9.93 -8.19 8.32
N GLU A 3 -8.93 -8.02 9.16
CA GLU A 3 -8.52 -6.74 9.72
C GLU A 3 -7.47 -6.15 8.77
N ALA A 4 -7.59 -4.87 8.44
CA ALA A 4 -6.83 -4.14 7.41
C ALA A 4 -7.22 -4.42 5.94
N GLU A 5 -8.46 -4.08 5.56
CA GLU A 5 -8.65 -3.54 4.20
C GLU A 5 -7.84 -2.24 4.10
N GLU A 6 -6.60 -2.33 3.64
CA GLU A 6 -5.76 -1.15 3.39
C GLU A 6 -6.47 -0.24 2.39
N ARG A 7 -6.99 0.89 2.89
CA ARG A 7 -7.62 1.92 2.08
C ARG A 7 -6.69 3.11 2.00
N PHE A 8 -6.40 3.54 0.79
CA PHE A 8 -5.53 4.68 0.53
C PHE A 8 -6.24 5.70 -0.35
N THR A 9 -5.78 6.94 -0.22
CA THR A 9 -6.37 8.07 -0.94
C THR A 9 -5.50 8.40 -2.14
N VAL A 10 -6.06 8.25 -3.34
CA VAL A 10 -5.40 8.65 -4.59
C VAL A 10 -5.96 9.97 -5.11
N GLY A 11 -5.07 10.87 -5.49
CA GLY A 11 -5.43 12.11 -6.18
C GLY A 11 -5.48 11.91 -7.69
N CYS A 12 -6.55 12.35 -8.35
CA CYS A 12 -6.58 12.36 -9.80
C CYS A 12 -5.59 13.42 -10.32
N PRO A 13 -4.61 13.06 -11.18
CA PRO A 13 -3.60 14.00 -11.67
C PRO A 13 -4.17 15.08 -12.61
N LYS A 14 -5.42 14.92 -13.08
CA LYS A 14 -6.07 15.86 -14.01
C LYS A 14 -6.90 16.92 -13.30
N CYS A 15 -7.62 16.56 -12.24
CA CYS A 15 -8.57 17.45 -11.56
C CYS A 15 -8.28 17.66 -10.08
N GLY A 16 -7.28 16.98 -9.52
CA GLY A 16 -6.92 17.06 -8.10
C GLY A 16 -7.93 16.39 -7.14
N LYS A 17 -8.94 15.69 -7.66
CA LYS A 17 -9.98 15.08 -6.84
C LYS A 17 -9.45 13.84 -6.12
N ARG A 18 -9.72 13.73 -4.82
CA ARG A 18 -9.26 12.63 -3.96
C ARG A 18 -10.28 11.48 -3.96
N TYR A 19 -9.80 10.26 -4.11
CA TYR A 19 -10.61 9.04 -4.09
C TYR A 19 -10.04 8.06 -3.07
N VAL A 20 -10.90 7.51 -2.23
CA VAL A 20 -10.54 6.45 -1.30
C VAL A 20 -10.74 5.11 -2.02
N LEU A 21 -9.64 4.37 -2.22
CA LEU A 21 -9.63 3.06 -2.85
C LEU A 21 -9.03 2.03 -1.89
N THR A 22 -9.36 0.76 -2.08
CA THR A 22 -8.74 -0.35 -1.35
C THR A 22 -7.50 -0.86 -2.07
N SER A 23 -6.61 -1.55 -1.35
CA SER A 23 -5.45 -2.27 -1.89
C SER A 23 -5.83 -3.25 -3.00
N SER A 24 -7.06 -3.79 -3.00
CA SER A 24 -7.58 -4.60 -4.11
C SER A 24 -7.76 -3.85 -5.44
N ALA A 25 -7.73 -2.52 -5.42
CA ALA A 25 -7.77 -1.67 -6.61
C ALA A 25 -6.37 -1.42 -7.19
N ILE A 26 -5.31 -1.79 -6.49
CA ILE A 26 -3.92 -1.70 -6.98
C ILE A 26 -3.76 -2.55 -8.23
N GLY A 27 -3.04 -2.01 -9.22
CA GLY A 27 -2.89 -2.60 -10.55
C GLY A 27 -4.15 -2.49 -11.41
N LYS A 28 -5.30 -2.06 -10.86
CA LYS A 28 -6.54 -1.88 -11.61
C LYS A 28 -6.68 -0.45 -12.13
N LYS A 29 -7.48 -0.32 -13.18
CA LYS A 29 -7.81 0.96 -13.83
C LYS A 29 -8.92 1.66 -13.05
N ALA A 30 -8.58 2.71 -12.33
CA ALA A 30 -9.54 3.56 -11.65
C ALA A 30 -10.07 4.65 -12.60
N THR A 31 -11.39 4.79 -12.66
CA THR A 31 -12.05 5.83 -13.46
C THR A 31 -12.46 6.99 -12.55
N CYS A 32 -11.85 8.16 -12.78
CA CYS A 32 -12.23 9.40 -12.13
C CYS A 32 -13.53 9.96 -12.73
N LYS A 33 -14.35 10.63 -11.89
CA LYS A 33 -15.54 11.35 -12.34
C LYS A 33 -15.25 12.51 -13.32
N CYS A 34 -14.00 12.94 -13.45
CA CYS A 34 -13.60 13.90 -14.48
C CYS A 34 -13.49 13.27 -15.89
N GLY A 35 -13.73 11.97 -16.02
CA GLY A 35 -13.60 11.21 -17.27
C GLY A 35 -12.19 10.69 -17.55
N ARG A 36 -11.22 10.94 -16.66
CA ARG A 36 -9.86 10.38 -16.77
C ARG A 36 -9.81 9.02 -16.09
N SER A 37 -9.17 8.05 -16.72
CA SER A 37 -8.80 6.79 -16.07
C SER A 37 -7.30 6.73 -15.84
N PHE A 38 -6.88 6.15 -14.72
CA PHE A 38 -5.47 5.99 -14.35
C PHE A 38 -5.27 4.63 -13.68
N ILE A 39 -4.04 4.13 -13.74
CA ILE A 39 -3.67 2.88 -13.07
C ILE A 39 -3.29 3.20 -11.64
N VAL A 40 -3.89 2.48 -10.70
CA VAL A 40 -3.62 2.63 -9.29
C VAL A 40 -2.34 1.84 -8.96
N GLN A 41 -1.35 2.48 -8.38
CA GLN A 41 -0.10 1.83 -7.98
C GLN A 41 -0.08 1.62 -6.45
N LYS A 42 0.50 0.50 -5.99
CA LYS A 42 0.76 0.24 -4.56
C LYS A 42 1.82 1.25 -4.11
N PRO A 43 1.67 1.96 -2.97
CA PRO A 43 2.88 2.41 -2.28
C PRO A 43 3.73 1.17 -1.99
N PRO A 44 5.07 1.20 -2.11
CA PRO A 44 5.88 0.04 -1.76
C PRO A 44 5.41 -0.46 -0.40
N GLU A 45 5.05 -1.74 -0.30
CA GLU A 45 4.95 -2.37 1.01
C GLU A 45 6.32 -2.13 1.62
N ASP A 46 6.39 -1.38 2.71
CA ASP A 46 7.52 -1.49 3.61
C ASP A 46 7.56 -2.96 3.99
N GLU A 47 8.40 -3.70 3.27
CA GLU A 47 8.94 -4.97 3.69
C GLU A 47 9.44 -4.69 5.11
N GLU A 48 8.66 -5.11 6.11
CA GLU A 48 9.17 -5.22 7.47
C GLU A 48 10.35 -6.18 7.37
N ASP A 49 11.52 -5.56 7.34
CA ASP A 49 12.84 -6.10 7.59
C ASP A 49 12.71 -7.37 8.44
N GLU A 50 12.80 -8.52 7.77
CA GLU A 50 13.29 -9.73 8.40
C GLU A 50 14.79 -9.48 8.64
N ASP A 51 15.10 -8.76 9.72
CA ASP A 51 16.41 -8.78 10.37
C ASP A 51 16.27 -8.37 11.85
N ASP A 52 15.57 -9.20 12.65
CA ASP A 52 15.93 -9.31 14.07
C ASP A 52 17.24 -10.11 14.15
N GLY A 53 18.32 -9.46 13.73
CA GLY A 53 19.68 -9.94 13.86
C GLY A 53 20.09 -9.97 15.33
N GLY A 54 20.39 -11.16 15.85
CA GLY A 54 21.07 -11.27 17.13
C GLY A 54 21.15 -12.67 17.71
N VAL A 55 22.10 -13.48 17.21
CA VAL A 55 22.57 -14.71 17.88
C VAL A 55 22.82 -14.43 19.37
N TYR A 56 22.00 -15.01 20.24
CA TYR A 56 22.36 -15.10 21.65
C TYR A 56 23.53 -16.08 21.75
N GLY A 57 24.75 -15.53 21.84
CA GLY A 57 25.93 -16.30 22.16
C GLY A 57 25.73 -17.01 23.50
N VAL A 58 25.62 -18.32 23.47
CA VAL A 58 25.63 -19.18 24.66
C VAL A 58 26.96 -18.99 25.38
N ALA A 59 26.92 -18.43 26.60
CA ALA A 59 28.03 -18.51 27.54
C ALA A 59 27.77 -19.68 28.52
N PRO A 60 28.58 -20.75 28.52
CA PRO A 60 28.53 -21.72 29.60
C PRO A 60 29.22 -21.15 30.85
N GLN A 61 28.54 -21.21 32.00
CA GLN A 61 29.16 -21.20 33.33
C GLN A 61 28.65 -22.40 34.12
#